data_AF-A0A1Z5HPE0-F1
#
_entry.id   AF-A0A1Z5HPE0-F1
#
_cell.length_a   1.000
_cell.length_b   1.000
_cell.length_c   1.000
_cell.angle_alpha   90.00
_cell.angle_beta   90.00
_cell.angle_gamma   90.00
#
_symmetry.space_group_name_H-M   'P 1'
#
loop_
_entity.id
_entity.type
_entity.pdbx_description
1 polymer ?
#
loop_
_entity_poly.entity_id
_entity_poly.type
_entity_poly.pdbx_seq_one_letter_code
_entity_poly.pdbx_strand_id
1 'polypeptide(L)'
;MRIFQLPSEASLPLLAGLIFGITYGAGVILQAARDGHLSKRDLYLISTFLVIFHSLFEDTMLFVAIGANGFILIFVRLILAVGITFIAARFAFHEQKQSLHR
;
A
#
# COMPACT_ATOMS: atom_id res chain seq x y z
N MET A 1 -0.44 10.41 -8.21
CA MET A 1 -0.04 9.00 -8.28
C MET A 1 -0.37 8.40 -9.66
N ARG A 2 0.43 8.71 -10.69
CA ARG A 2 0.13 8.39 -12.10
C ARG A 2 0.37 6.93 -12.51
N ILE A 3 1.29 6.22 -11.85
CA ILE A 3 1.65 4.83 -12.19
C ILE A 3 0.50 3.86 -11.88
N PHE A 4 -0.21 4.08 -10.77
CA PHE A 4 -1.34 3.27 -10.32
C PHE A 4 -2.71 3.90 -10.59
N GLN A 5 -2.74 5.11 -11.18
CA GLN A 5 -3.95 5.93 -11.35
C GLN A 5 -4.74 6.15 -10.04
N LEU A 6 -4.03 6.32 -8.91
CA LEU A 6 -4.65 6.59 -7.62
C LEU A 6 -4.99 8.08 -7.47
N PRO A 7 -6.12 8.39 -6.81
CA PRO A 7 -6.51 9.76 -6.51
C PRO A 7 -5.57 10.38 -5.45
N SER A 8 -5.56 11.71 -5.31
CA SER A 8 -4.61 12.41 -4.43
C SER A 8 -4.80 12.05 -2.96
N GLU A 9 -6.03 11.71 -2.59
CA GLU A 9 -6.49 11.32 -1.26
C GLU A 9 -5.85 10.00 -0.79
N ALA A 10 -5.33 9.19 -1.71
CA ALA A 10 -4.57 7.98 -1.40
C ALA A 10 -3.19 8.27 -0.76
N SER A 11 -2.69 9.49 -0.87
CA SER A 11 -1.37 9.89 -0.31
C SER A 11 -1.32 9.83 1.19
N LEU A 12 -2.38 10.27 1.87
CA LEU A 12 -2.46 10.27 3.33
C LEU A 12 -2.37 8.84 3.90
N PRO A 13 -3.22 7.88 3.50
CA PRO A 13 -3.10 6.50 3.98
C PRO A 13 -1.75 5.86 3.67
N LEU A 14 -1.20 6.10 2.48
CA LEU A 14 0.09 5.55 2.07
C LEU A 14 1.24 6.08 2.93
N LEU A 15 1.29 7.39 3.14
CA LEU A 15 2.31 8.01 3.98
C LEU A 15 2.18 7.57 5.44
N ALA A 16 0.95 7.55 5.95
CA ALA A 16 0.62 7.09 7.30
C ALA A 16 1.12 5.65 7.53
N GLY A 17 0.82 4.73 6.62
CA GLY A 17 1.25 3.33 6.72
C GLY A 17 2.76 3.12 6.52
N LEU A 18 3.40 3.92 5.66
CA LEU A 18 4.84 3.86 5.43
C LEU A 18 5.65 4.30 6.65
N ILE A 19 5.23 5.37 7.32
CA ILE A 19 5.98 5.97 8.43
C ILE A 19 5.63 5.31 9.76
N PHE A 20 4.33 5.16 10.03
CA PHE A 20 3.81 4.74 11.34
C PHE A 20 3.34 3.28 11.36
N GLY A 21 3.46 2.56 10.24
CA GLY A 21 3.12 1.15 10.14
C GLY A 21 1.65 0.85 9.85
N ILE A 22 1.35 -0.44 9.71
CA ILE A 22 0.07 -0.89 9.17
C ILE A 22 -1.10 -0.58 10.10
N THR A 23 -0.91 -0.62 11.42
CA THR A 23 -1.97 -0.35 12.39
C THR A 23 -2.49 1.08 12.24
N TYR A 24 -1.58 2.05 12.14
CA TYR A 24 -1.95 3.44 11.94
C TYR A 24 -2.47 3.67 10.51
N GLY A 25 -1.78 3.14 9.49
CA GLY A 25 -2.20 3.22 8.10
C GLY A 25 -3.62 2.67 7.87
N ALA A 26 -3.97 1.52 8.47
CA ALA A 26 -5.29 0.91 8.37
C ALA A 26 -6.40 1.81 8.93
N GLY A 27 -6.15 2.54 10.03
CA GLY A 27 -7.07 3.53 10.56
C GLY A 27 -7.35 4.66 9.56
N VAL A 28 -6.30 5.17 8.91
CA VAL A 28 -6.41 6.21 7.89
C VAL A 28 -7.10 5.69 6.61
N ILE A 29 -6.82 4.45 6.19
CA ILE A 29 -7.54 3.80 5.09
C ILE A 29 -9.04 3.67 5.42
N LEU A 30 -9.38 3.24 6.64
CA LEU A 30 -10.76 3.07 7.06
C LEU A 30 -11.51 4.40 7.08
N GLN A 31 -10.86 5.48 7.53
CA GLN A 31 -11.43 6.81 7.47
C GLN A 31 -11.65 7.26 6.02
N ALA A 32 -10.64 7.13 5.16
CA ALA A 32 -10.76 7.49 3.74
C ALA A 32 -11.83 6.66 3.00
N ALA A 33 -12.07 5.41 3.41
CA ALA A 33 -13.16 4.59 2.91
C ALA A 33 -14.55 5.10 3.36
N ARG A 34 -14.67 5.61 4.59
CA ARG A 34 -15.92 6.20 5.11
C ARG A 34 -16.23 7.54 4.49
N ASP A 35 -15.20 8.34 4.23
CA ASP A 35 -15.34 9.66 3.60
C ASP A 35 -15.74 9.57 2.11
N GLY A 36 -15.69 8.38 1.52
CA GLY A 36 -16.16 8.12 0.15
C GLY A 36 -15.24 8.66 -0.95
N HIS A 37 -14.07 9.19 -0.59
CA HIS A 37 -13.12 9.76 -1.55
C HIS A 37 -12.32 8.71 -2.33
N LEU A 38 -12.28 7.45 -1.86
CA LEU A 38 -11.53 6.36 -2.48
C LEU A 38 -12.48 5.27 -2.99
N SER A 39 -12.27 4.83 -4.24
CA SER A 39 -13.03 3.70 -4.78
C SER A 39 -12.57 2.38 -4.15
N LYS A 40 -13.38 1.31 -4.26
CA LYS A 40 -12.99 -0.04 -3.80
C LYS A 40 -11.66 -0.50 -4.43
N ARG A 41 -11.43 -0.13 -5.69
CA ARG A 41 -10.18 -0.37 -6.41
C ARG A 41 -9.00 0.31 -5.73
N ASP A 42 -9.15 1.59 -5.38
CA ASP A 42 -8.09 2.37 -4.77
C ASP A 42 -7.74 1.82 -3.39
N LEU A 43 -8.76 1.52 -2.57
CA LEU A 43 -8.60 0.92 -1.25
C LEU A 43 -7.86 -0.42 -1.34
N TYR A 44 -8.20 -1.26 -2.32
CA TYR A 44 -7.53 -2.53 -2.54
C TYR A 44 -6.05 -2.32 -2.88
N LEU A 45 -5.73 -1.46 -3.85
CA LEU A 45 -4.35 -1.19 -4.27
C LEU A 45 -3.48 -0.57 -3.17
N ILE A 46 -4.04 0.37 -2.41
CA ILE A 46 -3.38 0.98 -1.24
C ILE A 46 -3.08 -0.10 -0.19
N SER A 47 -4.07 -0.93 0.11
CA SER A 47 -3.92 -2.01 1.11
C SER A 47 -2.89 -3.04 0.68
N THR A 48 -2.89 -3.47 -0.59
CA THR A 48 -1.90 -4.40 -1.14
C THR A 48 -0.49 -3.83 -1.05
N PHE A 49 -0.30 -2.56 -1.41
CA PHE A 49 1.01 -1.91 -1.30
C PHE A 49 1.50 -1.87 0.15
N LEU A 50 0.64 -1.43 1.07
CA LEU A 50 1.00 -1.26 2.48
C LEU A 50 1.24 -2.60 3.17
N VAL A 51 0.52 -3.67 2.86
CA VAL A 51 0.82 -5.00 3.42
C VAL A 51 2.27 -5.42 3.14
N ILE A 52 2.81 -5.09 1.96
CA ILE A 52 4.18 -5.47 1.58
C ILE A 52 5.19 -4.45 2.13
N PHE A 53 4.81 -3.17 2.12
CA PHE A 53 5.69 -2.05 2.45
C PHE A 53 5.00 -1.04 3.37
N HIS A 54 4.71 -1.51 4.58
CA HIS A 54 4.41 -0.69 5.77
C HIS A 54 5.66 -0.67 6.66
N SER A 55 5.75 0.32 7.56
CA SER A 55 6.82 0.36 8.56
C SER A 55 8.22 0.47 7.94
N LEU A 56 8.43 1.42 7.01
CA LEU A 56 9.73 1.68 6.39
C LEU A 56 10.82 1.91 7.44
N PHE A 57 10.53 2.69 8.48
CA PHE A 57 11.49 3.01 9.53
C PHE A 57 11.57 1.91 10.57
N GLU A 58 10.45 1.48 11.13
CA GLU A 58 10.37 0.48 12.20
C GLU A 58 11.04 -0.85 11.80
N ASP A 59 10.63 -1.46 10.69
CA ASP A 59 11.20 -2.74 10.25
C ASP A 59 12.68 -2.59 9.91
N THR A 60 13.05 -1.53 9.18
CA THR A 60 14.46 -1.31 8.80
C THR A 60 15.33 -1.13 10.02
N MET A 61 14.90 -0.35 11.01
CA MET A 61 15.66 -0.15 12.26
C MET A 61 15.80 -1.46 13.04
N LEU A 62 14.75 -2.27 13.10
CA LEU A 62 14.76 -3.57 13.77
C LEU A 62 15.73 -4.55 13.10
N PHE A 63 15.72 -4.63 11.77
CA PHE A 63 16.64 -5.49 11.01
C PHE A 63 18.08 -4.99 11.01
N VAL A 64 18.29 -3.66 10.93
CA VAL A 64 19.63 -3.07 11.06
C VAL A 64 20.21 -3.32 12.45
N ALA A 65 19.39 -3.29 13.51
CA ALA A 65 19.82 -3.57 14.87
C ALA A 65 20.37 -5.01 15.05
N ILE A 66 19.89 -5.98 14.25
CA ILE A 66 20.42 -7.35 14.23
C ILE A 66 21.52 -7.58 13.17
N GLY A 67 22.04 -6.50 12.57
CA GLY A 67 23.18 -6.54 11.64
C GLY A 67 22.82 -6.70 10.17
N ALA A 68 21.54 -6.60 9.78
CA ALA A 68 21.15 -6.64 8.37
C ALA A 68 21.44 -5.31 7.64
N ASN A 69 21.62 -5.38 6.32
CA ASN A 69 21.78 -4.19 5.49
C ASN A 69 20.42 -3.56 5.18
N GLY A 70 20.11 -2.44 5.84
CA GLY A 70 18.84 -1.73 5.66
C GLY A 70 18.58 -1.25 4.23
N PHE A 71 19.61 -0.85 3.47
CA PHE A 71 19.43 -0.42 2.09
C PHE A 71 18.93 -1.54 1.18
N ILE A 72 19.51 -2.75 1.34
CA ILE A 72 19.08 -3.92 0.57
C ILE A 72 17.64 -4.28 0.91
N LEU A 73 17.29 -4.28 2.21
CA LEU A 73 15.94 -4.59 2.67
C LEU A 73 14.90 -3.62 2.09
N ILE A 74 15.15 -2.32 2.18
CA ILE A 74 14.25 -1.30 1.64
C ILE A 74 14.10 -1.48 0.13
N PHE A 75 15.19 -1.66 -0.59
CA PHE A 75 15.17 -1.73 -2.05
C PHE A 75 14.39 -2.96 -2.56
N VAL A 76 14.66 -4.13 -1.97
CA VAL A 76 13.95 -5.37 -2.32
C VAL A 76 12.46 -5.26 -2.00
N ARG A 77 12.11 -4.75 -0.81
CA ARG A 77 10.70 -4.56 -0.42
C ARG A 77 9.99 -3.57 -1.32
N LEU A 78 10.63 -2.47 -1.68
CA LEU A 78 10.05 -1.47 -2.58
C LEU A 78 9.78 -2.05 -3.97
N ILE A 79 10.73 -2.81 -4.54
CA ILE A 79 10.54 -3.48 -5.83
C ILE A 79 9.39 -4.48 -5.76
N LEU A 80 9.34 -5.31 -4.72
CA LEU A 80 8.26 -6.28 -4.55
C LEU A 80 6.90 -5.59 -4.38
N ALA A 81 6.82 -4.55 -3.55
CA ALA A 81 5.58 -3.82 -3.32
C ALA A 81 5.08 -3.16 -4.61
N VAL A 82 5.94 -2.45 -5.34
CA VAL A 82 5.58 -1.82 -6.61
C VAL A 82 5.20 -2.88 -7.65
N GLY A 83 5.98 -3.95 -7.78
CA GLY A 83 5.74 -5.02 -8.74
C GLY A 83 4.42 -5.75 -8.48
N ILE A 84 4.17 -6.19 -7.25
CA ILE A 84 2.95 -6.90 -6.88
C ILE A 84 1.73 -5.98 -6.98
N THR A 85 1.81 -4.74 -6.50
CA THR A 85 0.69 -3.79 -6.63
C THR A 85 0.41 -3.46 -8.10
N PHE A 86 1.43 -3.43 -8.96
CA PHE A 86 1.24 -3.21 -10.40
C PHE A 86 0.54 -4.38 -11.07
N ILE A 87 0.95 -5.61 -10.73
CA ILE A 87 0.29 -6.83 -11.17
C ILE A 87 -1.17 -6.85 -10.66
N ALA A 88 -1.39 -6.57 -9.38
CA ALA A 88 -2.71 -6.48 -8.77
C ALA A 88 -3.58 -5.42 -9.47
N ALA A 89 -3.03 -4.26 -9.81
CA ALA A 89 -3.72 -3.22 -10.58
C ALA A 89 -4.11 -3.66 -11.99
N ARG A 90 -3.43 -4.64 -12.59
CA ARG A 90 -3.79 -5.21 -13.89
C ARG A 90 -4.82 -6.33 -13.77
N PHE A 91 -4.69 -7.22 -12.78
CA PHE A 91 -5.53 -8.41 -12.65
C PHE A 91 -6.81 -8.18 -11.87
N ALA A 92 -6.78 -7.44 -10.76
CA ALA A 92 -7.96 -7.20 -9.92
C ALA A 92 -9.03 -6.36 -10.63
N PHE A 93 -8.65 -5.62 -11.69
CA PHE A 93 -9.61 -4.96 -12.59
C PHE A 93 -10.59 -5.89 -13.27
N HIS A 94 -10.16 -7.13 -13.55
CA HIS A 94 -11.02 -8.09 -14.23
C HIS A 94 -12.12 -8.61 -13.30
N GLU A 95 -11.79 -8.85 -12.03
CA GLU A 95 -12.75 -9.41 -11.07
C GLU A 95 -13.74 -8.36 -10.55
N GLN A 96 -13.31 -7.10 -10.37
CA GLN A 96 -14.22 -6.08 -9.83
C GLN A 96 -15.33 -5.67 -10.81
N LYS A 97 -15.10 -5.80 -12.14
CA LYS A 97 -16.11 -5.53 -13.17
C LYS A 97 -17.19 -6.62 -13.22
N GLN A 98 -16.88 -7.85 -12.80
CA GLN A 98 -17.84 -8.97 -12.75
C GLN A 98 -18.72 -8.97 -11.50
N SER A 99 -18.24 -8.45 -10.36
CA SER A 99 -19.03 -8.39 -9.12
C SER A 99 -20.02 -7.22 -9.06
N LEU A 100 -19.88 -6.20 -9.90
CA LEU A 100 -20.84 -5.08 -10.01
C LEU A 100 -22.02 -5.38 -10.95
N HIS A 101 -21.99 -6.52 -11.65
CA HIS A 101 -23.04 -6.96 -12.58
C HIS A 101 -23.80 -8.20 -12.09
N ARG A 102 -23.69 -8.55 -10.80
CA ARG A 102 -24.54 -9.54 -10.12
C ARG A 102 -25.41 -8.87 -9.07
#